data_AF-A0A2V6H2B1-F1
#
_entry.id   AF-A0A2V6H2B1-F1
#
_cell.length_a   1.000
_cell.length_b   1.000
_cell.length_c   1.000
_cell.angle_alpha   90.00
_cell.angle_beta   90.00
_cell.angle_gamma   90.00
#
_symmetry.space_group_name_H-M   'P 1'
#
loop_
_entity.id
_entity.type
_entity.pdbx_description
1 polymer ?
#
loop_
_entity_poly.entity_id
_entity_poly.type
_entity_poly.pdbx_seq_one_letter_code
_entity_poly.pdbx_strand_id
1 'polypeptide(L)'
;MRKRLLLLPITVCFVFAPIAASARQTPATVASPGTRQNARLLDPAAATQAWLATVPRDKREKSDAYFEGGYWLILLNFLLVAAISIFLLASRISARLRDFAERTCRRCRGSCRFLLQVILYAIPYFLLVATLSFPLIVYQHFFREHQYGFATQSFLSWFREQLIGLGITIIGGTILLLVLYAVFRRAPRTWWIWGTVVAVIFIFVVVFIAPVYIEPLFNTYKPLTKPEIRDPILAM
;
A
#
# COMPACT_ATOMS: atom_id res chain seq x y z
N MET A 1 -10.58 8.92 -45.12
CA MET A 1 -9.17 9.37 -45.03
C MET A 1 -8.47 8.62 -43.90
N ARG A 2 -7.23 8.20 -44.15
CA ARG A 2 -6.52 7.06 -43.55
C ARG A 2 -6.33 7.15 -42.03
N LYS A 3 -6.68 6.05 -41.34
CA LYS A 3 -6.22 5.68 -40.00
C LYS A 3 -4.68 5.55 -40.01
N ARG A 4 -3.98 6.38 -39.24
CA ARG A 4 -2.60 6.08 -38.80
C ARG A 4 -2.65 5.76 -37.32
N LEU A 5 -2.78 4.47 -37.05
CA LEU A 5 -2.64 3.86 -35.74
C LEU A 5 -1.13 3.82 -35.44
N LEU A 6 -0.59 4.88 -34.84
CA LEU A 6 0.76 4.82 -34.26
C LEU A 6 0.65 4.18 -32.88
N LEU A 7 0.84 2.86 -32.87
CA LEU A 7 1.10 2.06 -31.69
C LEU A 7 2.46 2.48 -31.12
N LEU A 8 2.45 3.35 -30.12
CA LEU A 8 3.60 3.58 -29.25
C LEU A 8 3.61 2.47 -28.19
N PRO A 9 4.66 1.63 -28.11
CA PRO A 9 4.79 0.71 -27.00
C PRO A 9 5.07 1.54 -25.74
N ILE A 10 4.12 1.56 -24.80
CA ILE A 10 4.36 2.03 -23.44
C ILE A 10 5.26 0.96 -22.79
N THR A 11 6.56 1.23 -22.76
CA THR A 11 7.52 0.40 -22.04
C THR A 11 7.30 0.64 -20.54
N VAL A 12 6.44 -0.17 -19.93
CA VAL A 12 6.32 -0.25 -18.47
C VAL A 12 7.52 -1.07 -17.98
N CYS A 13 8.59 -0.39 -17.56
CA CYS A 13 9.68 -1.04 -16.81
C CYS A 13 9.19 -1.30 -15.38
N PHE A 14 8.52 -2.44 -15.15
CA PHE A 14 8.49 -3.05 -13.82
C PHE A 14 9.81 -3.79 -13.64
N VAL A 15 10.82 -3.11 -13.10
CA VAL A 15 12.00 -3.80 -12.57
C VAL A 15 11.63 -4.30 -11.18
N PHE A 16 11.00 -5.47 -11.13
CA PHE A 16 11.01 -6.31 -9.94
C PHE A 16 12.03 -7.40 -10.20
N ALA A 17 13.31 -7.07 -10.02
CA ALA A 17 14.35 -8.08 -10.01
C ALA A 17 14.25 -8.80 -8.66
N PRO A 18 13.94 -10.11 -8.60
CA PRO A 18 14.30 -10.87 -7.43
C PRO A 18 15.82 -10.82 -7.37
N ILE A 19 16.39 -10.30 -6.28
CA ILE A 19 17.80 -10.54 -5.98
C ILE A 19 17.88 -12.03 -5.64
N ALA A 20 17.95 -12.88 -6.66
CA ALA A 20 18.46 -14.21 -6.51
C ALA A 20 19.94 -14.00 -6.20
N ALA A 21 20.30 -14.08 -4.92
CA ALA A 21 21.68 -14.25 -4.50
C ALA A 21 22.16 -15.60 -5.05
N SER A 22 22.55 -15.62 -6.32
CA SER A 22 23.34 -16.71 -6.88
C SER A 22 24.69 -16.65 -6.19
N ALA A 23 24.85 -17.48 -5.15
CA ALA A 23 26.15 -17.81 -4.61
C ALA A 23 26.96 -18.53 -5.71
N ARG A 24 27.59 -17.75 -6.61
CA ARG A 24 28.61 -18.28 -7.50
C ARG A 24 29.78 -18.72 -6.64
N GLN A 25 29.89 -20.03 -6.40
CA GLN A 25 31.13 -20.62 -5.91
C GLN A 25 32.22 -20.35 -6.95
N THR A 26 33.12 -19.43 -6.61
CA THR A 26 34.34 -19.18 -7.38
C THR A 26 35.32 -20.32 -7.09
N PRO A 27 36.09 -20.83 -8.08
CA PRO A 27 37.03 -21.93 -7.84
C PRO A 27 38.04 -21.56 -6.76
N ALA A 28 38.20 -22.44 -5.78
CA ALA A 28 39.02 -22.21 -4.59
C ALA A 28 40.49 -21.95 -4.97
N THR A 29 40.92 -20.69 -4.90
CA THR A 29 42.34 -20.37 -4.72
C THR A 29 42.67 -20.71 -3.27
N VAL A 30 43.72 -21.51 -3.05
CA VAL A 30 44.12 -22.02 -1.73
C VAL A 30 44.42 -20.86 -0.78
N ALA A 31 43.41 -20.44 -0.02
CA ALA A 31 43.53 -19.39 0.98
C ALA A 31 44.36 -19.92 2.17
N SER A 32 45.35 -19.12 2.59
CA SER A 32 46.17 -19.36 3.77
C SER A 32 45.31 -19.48 5.04
N PRO A 33 45.75 -20.22 6.08
CA PRO A 33 44.96 -20.48 7.29
C PRO A 33 44.41 -19.20 7.97
N GLY A 34 45.22 -18.13 8.00
CA GLY A 34 44.82 -16.83 8.57
C GLY A 34 43.72 -16.11 7.80
N THR A 35 43.66 -16.27 6.46
CA THR A 35 42.61 -15.67 5.62
C THR A 35 41.28 -16.40 5.78
N ARG A 36 41.30 -17.72 6.01
CA ARG A 36 40.08 -18.51 6.27
C ARG A 36 39.44 -18.17 7.62
N GLN A 37 40.23 -17.85 8.63
CA GLN A 37 39.73 -17.50 9.96
C GLN A 37 39.08 -16.10 9.97
N ASN A 38 39.69 -15.12 9.29
CA ASN A 38 39.10 -13.78 9.11
C ASN A 38 37.86 -13.79 8.21
N ALA A 39 37.85 -14.63 7.15
CA ALA A 39 36.65 -14.82 6.32
C ALA A 39 35.50 -15.47 7.10
N ARG A 40 35.79 -16.39 8.03
CA ARG A 40 34.78 -17.02 8.91
C ARG A 40 34.22 -16.06 9.96
N LEU A 41 35.03 -15.09 10.42
CA LEU A 41 34.61 -13.98 11.29
C LEU A 41 33.74 -12.93 10.57
N LEU A 42 33.88 -12.82 9.25
CA LEU A 42 33.13 -11.89 8.39
C LEU A 42 32.02 -12.59 7.57
N ASP A 43 31.75 -13.88 7.80
CA ASP A 43 30.70 -14.62 7.10
C ASP A 43 29.32 -14.30 7.70
N PRO A 44 28.47 -13.53 6.99
CA PRO A 44 27.17 -13.15 7.51
C PRO A 44 26.26 -14.37 7.72
N ALA A 45 26.43 -15.43 6.92
CA ALA A 45 25.62 -16.64 7.04
C ALA A 45 25.98 -17.41 8.32
N ALA A 46 27.28 -17.59 8.61
CA ALA A 46 27.74 -18.23 9.84
C ALA A 46 27.33 -17.42 11.09
N ALA A 47 27.45 -16.09 11.06
CA ALA A 47 27.02 -15.22 12.14
C ALA A 47 25.50 -15.28 12.37
N THR A 48 24.71 -15.31 11.29
CA THR A 48 23.25 -15.47 11.35
C THR A 48 22.86 -16.82 11.95
N GLN A 49 23.52 -17.91 11.54
CA GLN A 49 23.26 -19.24 12.10
C GLN A 49 23.63 -19.33 13.58
N ALA A 50 24.75 -18.72 13.98
CA ALA A 50 25.15 -18.63 15.39
C ALA A 50 24.10 -17.86 16.22
N TRP A 51 23.58 -16.75 15.70
CA TRP A 51 22.50 -16.01 16.35
C TRP A 51 21.18 -16.81 16.37
N LEU A 52 20.78 -17.42 15.27
CA LEU A 52 19.56 -18.26 15.19
C LEU A 52 19.61 -19.45 16.15
N ALA A 53 20.80 -19.96 16.46
CA ALA A 53 21.00 -21.00 17.46
C ALA A 53 20.69 -20.53 18.90
N THR A 54 20.75 -19.21 19.17
CA THR A 54 20.36 -18.62 20.46
C THR A 54 18.85 -18.50 20.63
N VAL A 55 18.08 -18.55 19.54
CA VAL A 55 16.62 -18.36 19.57
C VAL A 55 15.91 -19.71 19.81
N PRO A 56 15.03 -19.81 20.82
CA PRO A 56 14.26 -21.03 21.09
C PRO A 56 13.50 -21.54 19.86
N ARG A 57 13.44 -22.86 19.67
CA ARG A 57 12.84 -23.49 18.46
C ARG A 57 11.36 -23.16 18.31
N ASP A 58 10.61 -23.17 19.41
CA ASP A 58 9.18 -22.84 19.46
C ASP A 58 8.89 -21.42 18.94
N LYS A 59 9.76 -20.46 19.26
CA LYS A 59 9.64 -19.07 18.79
C LYS A 59 9.96 -18.95 17.31
N ARG A 60 10.95 -19.72 16.83
CA ARG A 60 11.32 -19.76 15.41
C ARG A 60 10.21 -20.34 14.56
N GLU A 61 9.66 -21.50 14.94
CA GLU A 61 8.56 -22.14 14.19
C GLU A 61 7.31 -21.23 14.12
N LYS A 62 6.96 -20.56 15.22
CA LYS A 62 5.83 -19.61 15.22
C LYS A 62 6.11 -18.40 14.31
N SER A 63 7.34 -17.91 14.30
CA SER A 63 7.79 -16.84 13.41
C SER A 63 7.71 -17.27 11.95
N ASP A 64 8.29 -18.41 11.61
CA ASP A 64 8.34 -18.94 10.25
C ASP A 64 6.92 -19.16 9.70
N ALA A 65 6.01 -19.76 10.48
CA ALA A 65 4.61 -19.92 10.09
C ALA A 65 3.90 -18.58 9.82
N TYR A 66 4.20 -17.55 10.61
CA TYR A 66 3.67 -16.20 10.38
C TYR A 66 4.24 -15.58 9.10
N PHE A 67 5.54 -15.69 8.82
CA PHE A 67 6.13 -15.10 7.63
C PHE A 67 5.73 -15.85 6.36
N GLU A 68 5.77 -17.18 6.38
CA GLU A 68 5.37 -18.02 5.24
C GLU A 68 3.92 -17.81 4.84
N GLY A 69 3.01 -17.78 5.83
CA GLY A 69 1.62 -17.41 5.56
C GLY A 69 1.50 -16.00 4.99
N GLY A 70 2.39 -15.08 5.37
CA GLY A 70 2.44 -13.71 4.85
C GLY A 70 2.77 -13.68 3.35
N TYR A 71 3.67 -14.55 2.89
CA TYR A 71 3.99 -14.66 1.46
C TYR A 71 2.79 -15.12 0.63
N TRP A 72 2.01 -16.06 1.13
CA TRP A 72 0.76 -16.47 0.49
C TRP A 72 -0.27 -15.35 0.45
N LEU A 73 -0.36 -14.54 1.51
CA LEU A 73 -1.25 -13.38 1.53
C LEU A 73 -0.85 -12.32 0.49
N ILE A 74 0.44 -12.11 0.22
CA ILE A 74 0.88 -11.20 -0.85
C ILE A 74 0.31 -11.66 -2.20
N LEU A 75 0.42 -12.96 -2.51
CA LEU A 75 -0.15 -13.53 -3.72
C LEU A 75 -1.68 -13.38 -3.75
N LEU A 76 -2.36 -13.70 -2.65
CA LEU A 76 -3.83 -13.60 -2.57
C LEU A 76 -4.32 -12.15 -2.70
N ASN A 77 -3.61 -11.18 -2.12
CA ASN A 77 -3.91 -9.76 -2.28
C ASN A 77 -3.79 -9.34 -3.76
N PHE A 78 -2.70 -9.75 -4.43
CA PHE A 78 -2.54 -9.49 -5.86
C PHE A 78 -3.66 -10.12 -6.69
N LEU A 79 -3.96 -11.40 -6.46
CA LEU A 79 -5.01 -12.12 -7.18
C LEU A 79 -6.39 -11.49 -6.94
N LEU A 80 -6.69 -11.07 -5.71
CA LEU A 80 -7.94 -10.41 -5.38
C LEU A 80 -8.07 -9.06 -6.09
N VAL A 81 -7.03 -8.23 -6.06
CA VAL A 81 -7.03 -6.93 -6.76
C VAL A 81 -7.16 -7.11 -8.27
N ALA A 82 -6.46 -8.08 -8.86
CA ALA A 82 -6.59 -8.43 -10.26
C ALA A 82 -8.01 -8.91 -10.59
N ALA A 83 -8.58 -9.81 -9.77
CA ALA A 83 -9.93 -10.33 -9.94
C ALA A 83 -10.98 -9.21 -9.84
N ILE A 84 -10.87 -8.31 -8.86
CA ILE A 84 -11.74 -7.13 -8.73
C ILE A 84 -11.63 -6.27 -9.99
N SER A 85 -10.41 -5.99 -10.45
CA SER A 85 -10.18 -5.15 -11.64
C SER A 85 -10.77 -5.77 -12.91
N ILE A 86 -10.56 -7.07 -13.13
CA ILE A 86 -11.14 -7.83 -14.25
C ILE A 86 -12.66 -7.85 -14.14
N PHE A 87 -13.21 -8.09 -12.94
CA PHE A 87 -14.65 -8.08 -12.70
C PHE A 87 -15.27 -6.72 -13.02
N LEU A 88 -14.67 -5.62 -12.57
CA LEU A 88 -15.14 -4.26 -12.87
C LEU A 88 -15.06 -3.92 -14.36
N LEU A 89 -14.04 -4.42 -15.05
CA LEU A 89 -13.88 -4.26 -16.49
C LEU A 89 -14.93 -5.08 -17.27
N ALA A 90 -15.09 -6.35 -16.94
CA ALA A 90 -15.98 -7.29 -17.62
C ALA A 90 -17.47 -6.95 -17.40
N SER A 91 -17.85 -6.61 -16.17
CA SER A 91 -19.22 -6.22 -15.82
C SER A 91 -19.66 -4.88 -16.42
N ARG A 92 -18.71 -4.08 -16.93
CA ARG A 92 -18.92 -2.69 -17.37
C ARG A 92 -19.61 -1.81 -16.33
N ILE A 93 -19.55 -2.17 -15.05
CA ILE A 93 -20.13 -1.38 -13.94
C ILE A 93 -19.58 0.03 -13.95
N SER A 94 -18.28 0.20 -14.23
CA SER A 94 -17.66 1.52 -14.36
C SER A 94 -18.27 2.39 -15.46
N ALA A 95 -18.65 1.80 -16.60
CA ALA A 95 -19.33 2.52 -17.67
C ALA A 95 -20.76 2.88 -17.26
N ARG A 96 -21.50 1.93 -16.66
CA ARG A 96 -22.86 2.18 -16.15
C ARG A 96 -22.89 3.25 -15.07
N LEU A 97 -21.92 3.26 -14.17
CA LEU A 97 -21.80 4.25 -13.10
C LEU A 97 -21.52 5.64 -13.67
N ARG A 98 -20.64 5.74 -14.68
CA ARG A 98 -20.41 6.99 -15.41
C ARG A 98 -21.67 7.47 -16.12
N ASP A 99 -22.35 6.59 -16.85
CA ASP A 99 -23.57 6.92 -17.58
C ASP A 99 -24.69 7.37 -16.62
N PHE A 100 -24.81 6.71 -15.47
CA PHE A 100 -25.72 7.10 -14.40
C PHE A 100 -25.37 8.50 -13.86
N ALA A 101 -24.10 8.74 -13.53
CA ALA A 101 -23.63 10.05 -13.08
C ALA A 101 -23.93 11.14 -14.12
N GLU A 102 -23.71 10.87 -15.41
CA GLU A 102 -24.00 11.80 -16.49
C GLU A 102 -25.49 12.07 -16.68
N ARG A 103 -26.35 11.04 -16.55
CA ARG A 103 -27.82 11.18 -16.62
C ARG A 103 -28.34 12.06 -15.48
N THR A 104 -27.93 11.78 -14.25
CA THR A 104 -28.35 12.54 -13.07
C THR A 104 -27.87 13.99 -13.15
N CYS A 105 -26.71 14.24 -13.77
CA CYS A 105 -26.16 15.59 -13.95
C CYS A 105 -26.63 16.34 -15.20
N ARG A 106 -27.57 15.81 -16.01
CA ARG A 106 -28.02 16.48 -17.25
C ARG A 106 -28.57 17.89 -17.03
N ARG A 107 -29.08 18.17 -15.83
CA ARG A 107 -29.69 19.46 -15.46
C ARG A 107 -28.68 20.51 -15.00
N CYS A 108 -27.45 20.11 -14.66
CA CYS A 108 -26.38 21.01 -14.23
C CYS A 108 -25.49 21.42 -15.42
N ARG A 109 -25.23 22.72 -15.61
CA ARG A 109 -24.38 23.25 -16.68
C ARG A 109 -23.02 23.69 -16.13
N GLY A 110 -21.95 23.55 -16.92
CA GLY A 110 -20.60 24.05 -16.59
C GLY A 110 -19.83 23.22 -15.56
N SER A 111 -19.03 23.88 -14.71
CA SER A 111 -18.11 23.25 -13.73
C SER A 111 -18.82 22.36 -12.70
N CYS A 112 -20.07 22.66 -12.37
CA CYS A 112 -20.88 21.84 -11.44
C CYS A 112 -21.09 20.41 -11.97
N ARG A 113 -21.30 20.24 -13.29
CA ARG A 113 -21.42 18.91 -13.91
C ARG A 113 -20.14 18.10 -13.78
N PHE A 114 -18.98 18.75 -13.92
CA PHE A 114 -17.69 18.07 -13.80
C PHE A 114 -17.46 17.55 -12.37
N LEU A 115 -17.64 18.43 -11.38
CA LEU A 115 -17.45 18.07 -9.97
C LEU A 115 -18.37 16.91 -9.58
N LEU A 116 -19.66 17.02 -9.92
CA LEU A 116 -20.65 16.02 -9.56
C LEU A 116 -20.41 14.68 -10.28
N GLN A 117 -19.97 14.69 -11.54
CA GLN A 117 -19.63 13.45 -12.26
C GLN A 117 -18.49 12.68 -11.61
N VAL A 118 -17.43 13.38 -11.17
CA VAL A 118 -16.29 12.73 -10.51
C VAL A 118 -16.70 12.19 -9.14
N ILE A 119 -17.44 12.97 -8.35
CA ILE A 119 -17.92 12.55 -7.01
C ILE A 119 -18.82 11.31 -7.11
N LEU A 120 -19.79 11.33 -8.03
CA LEU A 120 -20.74 10.22 -8.24
C LEU A 120 -20.06 8.96 -8.80
N TYR A 121 -18.88 9.08 -9.41
CA TYR A 121 -18.08 7.94 -9.83
C TYR A 121 -17.15 7.44 -8.73
N ALA A 122 -16.42 8.35 -8.07
CA ALA A 122 -15.37 8.03 -7.12
C ALA A 122 -15.92 7.35 -5.86
N ILE A 123 -16.98 7.90 -5.27
CA ILE A 123 -17.53 7.35 -4.01
C ILE A 123 -18.00 5.90 -4.18
N PRO A 124 -18.85 5.56 -5.17
CA PRO A 124 -19.31 4.18 -5.32
C PRO A 124 -18.19 3.24 -5.77
N TYR A 125 -17.20 3.74 -6.52
CA TYR A 125 -16.00 2.97 -6.87
C TYR A 125 -15.23 2.55 -5.60
N PHE A 126 -14.91 3.49 -4.71
CA PHE A 126 -14.22 3.17 -3.46
C PHE A 126 -15.03 2.23 -2.56
N LEU A 127 -16.34 2.45 -2.44
CA LEU A 127 -17.22 1.57 -1.67
C LEU A 127 -17.26 0.15 -2.23
N LEU A 128 -17.32 0.02 -3.56
CA LEU A 128 -17.35 -1.28 -4.23
C LEU A 128 -16.04 -2.05 -4.02
N VAL A 129 -14.90 -1.38 -4.21
CA VAL A 129 -13.58 -1.98 -3.97
C VAL A 129 -13.43 -2.36 -2.50
N ALA A 130 -13.78 -1.46 -1.57
CA ALA A 130 -13.72 -1.73 -0.14
C ALA A 130 -14.56 -2.95 0.24
N THR A 131 -15.79 -3.06 -0.28
CA THR A 131 -16.70 -4.17 -0.01
C THR A 131 -16.15 -5.49 -0.53
N LEU A 132 -15.60 -5.51 -1.76
CA LEU A 132 -15.06 -6.71 -2.37
C LEU A 132 -13.74 -7.16 -1.71
N SER A 133 -12.94 -6.21 -1.22
CA SER A 133 -11.70 -6.49 -0.50
C SER A 133 -11.92 -6.82 0.98
N PHE A 134 -13.07 -6.45 1.56
CA PHE A 134 -13.35 -6.54 2.98
C PHE A 134 -13.14 -7.95 3.58
N PRO A 135 -13.61 -9.06 2.96
CA PRO A 135 -13.43 -10.39 3.55
C PRO A 135 -11.96 -10.76 3.79
N LEU A 136 -11.08 -10.42 2.84
CA LEU A 136 -9.65 -10.68 2.97
C LEU A 136 -9.02 -9.74 4.02
N ILE A 137 -9.42 -8.46 4.05
CA ILE A 137 -8.96 -7.49 5.06
C ILE A 137 -9.30 -7.96 6.48
N VAL A 138 -10.52 -8.45 6.71
CA VAL A 138 -10.94 -9.00 8.01
C VAL A 138 -10.09 -10.21 8.39
N TYR A 139 -9.85 -11.13 7.45
CA TYR A 139 -9.00 -12.28 7.71
C TYR A 139 -7.56 -11.88 8.08
N GLN A 140 -6.95 -11.00 7.28
CA GLN A 140 -5.55 -10.61 7.44
C GLN A 140 -5.29 -9.77 8.69
N HIS A 141 -6.12 -8.75 8.93
CA HIS A 141 -5.82 -7.74 9.96
C HIS A 141 -6.58 -7.96 11.27
N PHE A 142 -7.63 -8.77 11.28
CA PHE A 142 -8.33 -9.13 12.50
C PHE A 142 -8.03 -10.57 12.89
N PHE A 143 -8.53 -11.57 12.16
CA PHE A 143 -8.43 -12.96 12.61
C PHE A 143 -6.99 -13.45 12.74
N ARG A 144 -6.16 -13.21 11.72
CA ARG A 144 -4.77 -13.67 11.73
C ARG A 144 -3.95 -12.99 12.80
N GLU A 145 -4.04 -11.67 12.96
CA GLU A 145 -3.30 -10.96 14.01
C GLU A 145 -3.70 -11.40 15.43
N HIS A 146 -4.98 -11.77 15.65
CA HIS A 146 -5.43 -12.36 16.91
C HIS A 146 -4.91 -13.79 17.12
N GLN A 147 -4.85 -14.61 16.07
CA GLN A 147 -4.30 -15.97 16.14
C GLN A 147 -2.84 -15.98 16.61
N TYR A 148 -2.04 -14.99 16.19
CA TYR A 148 -0.64 -14.88 16.59
C TYR A 148 -0.44 -14.10 17.89
N GLY A 149 -1.46 -13.40 18.38
CA GLY A 149 -1.43 -12.62 19.62
C GLY A 149 -0.84 -11.22 19.47
N PHE A 150 -0.83 -10.67 18.25
CA PHE A 150 -0.36 -9.32 17.97
C PHE A 150 -1.46 -8.26 18.14
N ALA A 151 -2.72 -8.64 17.95
CA ALA A 151 -3.86 -7.76 18.15
C ALA A 151 -4.59 -8.08 19.47
N THR A 152 -4.89 -7.03 20.25
CA THR A 152 -5.68 -7.10 21.48
C THR A 152 -7.01 -6.36 21.36
N GLN A 153 -7.29 -5.76 20.21
CA GLN A 153 -8.47 -4.92 19.96
C GLN A 153 -9.74 -5.75 19.73
N SER A 154 -10.89 -5.27 20.20
CA SER A 154 -12.17 -5.93 19.89
C SER A 154 -12.57 -5.72 18.42
N PHE A 155 -13.40 -6.62 17.89
CA PHE A 155 -13.89 -6.52 16.49
C PHE A 155 -14.56 -5.18 16.19
N LEU A 156 -15.37 -4.66 17.13
CA LEU A 156 -16.07 -3.40 16.93
C LEU A 156 -15.11 -2.20 16.88
N SER A 157 -14.08 -2.19 17.73
CA SER A 157 -13.04 -1.15 17.70
C SER A 157 -12.29 -1.19 16.38
N TRP A 158 -11.83 -2.37 15.97
CA TRP A 158 -11.14 -2.58 14.70
C TRP A 158 -12.00 -2.16 13.51
N PHE A 159 -13.27 -2.56 13.48
CA PHE A 159 -14.19 -2.24 12.39
C PHE A 159 -14.47 -0.73 12.30
N ARG A 160 -14.60 -0.05 13.44
CA ARG A 160 -14.70 1.42 13.49
C ARG A 160 -13.48 2.07 12.84
N GLU A 161 -12.28 1.60 13.12
CA GLU A 161 -11.06 2.11 12.47
C GLU A 161 -11.08 1.87 10.95
N GLN A 162 -11.57 0.72 10.49
CA GLN A 162 -11.76 0.47 9.05
C GLN A 162 -12.72 1.48 8.41
N LEU A 163 -13.83 1.84 9.08
CA LEU A 163 -14.77 2.83 8.58
C LEU A 163 -14.18 4.24 8.54
N ILE A 164 -13.40 4.62 9.56
CA ILE A 164 -12.68 5.91 9.60
C ILE A 164 -11.68 5.98 8.44
N GLY A 165 -10.87 4.93 8.26
CA GLY A 165 -9.90 4.83 7.16
C GLY A 165 -10.57 4.87 5.79
N LEU A 166 -11.71 4.20 5.63
CA LEU A 166 -12.52 4.26 4.41
C LEU A 166 -13.03 5.67 4.14
N GLY A 167 -13.52 6.37 5.16
CA GLY A 167 -13.97 7.76 5.05
C GLY A 167 -12.85 8.70 4.57
N ILE A 168 -11.66 8.60 5.18
CA ILE A 168 -10.48 9.36 4.77
C ILE A 168 -10.10 9.05 3.31
N THR A 169 -10.10 7.76 2.94
CA THR A 169 -9.80 7.31 1.58
C THR A 169 -10.79 7.87 0.57
N ILE A 170 -12.08 7.83 0.88
CA ILE A 170 -13.13 8.38 0.00
C ILE A 170 -12.95 9.89 -0.16
N ILE A 171 -12.75 10.64 0.92
CA ILE A 171 -12.63 12.10 0.88
C ILE A 171 -11.36 12.50 0.12
N GLY A 172 -10.20 12.01 0.57
CA GLY A 172 -8.90 12.33 -0.01
C GLY A 172 -8.77 11.85 -1.45
N GLY A 173 -9.17 10.61 -1.72
CA GLY A 173 -9.16 10.02 -3.06
C GLY A 173 -10.09 10.77 -4.02
N THR A 174 -11.29 11.18 -3.58
CA THR A 174 -12.20 11.98 -4.41
C THR A 174 -11.61 13.36 -4.74
N ILE A 175 -11.03 14.05 -3.75
CA ILE A 175 -10.35 15.35 -3.96
C ILE A 175 -9.21 15.19 -4.97
N LEU A 176 -8.36 14.18 -4.80
CA LEU A 176 -7.25 13.92 -5.71
C LEU A 176 -7.75 13.65 -7.14
N LEU A 177 -8.75 12.79 -7.30
CA LEU A 177 -9.35 12.51 -8.61
C LEU A 177 -9.94 13.77 -9.24
N LEU A 178 -10.64 14.62 -8.47
CA LEU A 178 -11.17 15.88 -8.97
C LEU A 178 -10.07 16.77 -9.57
N VAL A 179 -8.95 16.94 -8.85
CA VAL A 179 -7.84 17.77 -9.32
C VAL A 179 -7.14 17.13 -10.52
N LEU A 180 -6.85 15.83 -10.49
CA LEU A 180 -6.20 15.12 -11.60
C LEU A 180 -7.04 15.16 -12.87
N TYR A 181 -8.35 14.91 -12.78
CA TYR A 181 -9.22 15.02 -13.95
C TYR A 181 -9.31 16.46 -14.47
N ALA A 182 -9.19 17.47 -13.61
CA ALA A 182 -9.10 18.87 -14.04
C ALA A 182 -7.80 19.14 -14.80
N VAL A 183 -6.67 18.57 -14.36
CA VAL A 183 -5.38 18.63 -15.07
C VAL A 183 -5.50 17.96 -16.44
N PHE A 184 -6.10 16.77 -16.52
CA PHE A 184 -6.26 16.04 -17.79
C PHE A 184 -7.05 16.85 -18.82
N ARG A 185 -8.06 17.61 -18.37
CA ARG A 185 -8.87 18.48 -19.24
C ARG A 185 -8.13 19.75 -19.67
N ARG A 186 -7.32 20.35 -18.79
CA ARG A 186 -6.63 21.63 -19.08
C ARG A 186 -5.32 21.46 -19.84
N ALA A 187 -4.56 20.40 -19.58
CA ALA A 187 -3.22 20.21 -20.11
C ALA A 187 -3.05 18.81 -20.75
N PRO A 188 -3.86 18.42 -21.75
CA PRO A 188 -3.89 17.04 -22.25
C PRO A 188 -2.59 16.55 -22.89
N ARG A 189 -1.67 17.44 -23.30
CA ARG A 189 -0.36 17.04 -23.86
C ARG A 189 0.75 16.95 -22.81
N THR A 190 0.62 17.68 -21.71
CA THR A 190 1.62 17.78 -20.62
C THR A 190 1.05 17.32 -19.28
N TRP A 191 -0.04 16.56 -19.31
CA TRP A 191 -0.79 16.13 -18.13
C TRP A 191 0.05 15.30 -17.17
N TRP A 192 1.03 14.55 -17.69
CA TRP A 192 1.91 13.72 -16.88
C TRP A 192 2.81 14.57 -15.98
N ILE A 193 3.32 15.72 -16.47
CA ILE A 193 4.11 16.67 -15.66
C ILE A 193 3.22 17.24 -14.55
N TRP A 194 2.10 17.86 -14.94
CA TRP A 194 1.22 18.54 -14.00
C TRP A 194 0.51 17.59 -13.04
N GLY A 195 0.19 16.38 -13.51
CA GLY A 195 -0.39 15.32 -12.71
C GLY A 195 0.59 14.81 -11.66
N THR A 196 1.86 14.63 -12.03
CA THR A 196 2.92 14.31 -11.06
C THR A 196 3.11 15.43 -10.05
N VAL A 197 3.17 16.69 -10.47
CA VAL A 197 3.27 17.85 -9.55
C VAL A 197 2.10 17.87 -8.56
N VAL A 198 0.86 17.69 -9.05
CA VAL A 198 -0.32 17.59 -8.20
C VAL A 198 -0.22 16.42 -7.23
N ALA A 199 0.20 15.24 -7.68
CA ALA A 199 0.35 14.07 -6.83
C ALA A 199 1.40 14.29 -5.74
N VAL A 200 2.55 14.88 -6.07
CA VAL A 200 3.62 15.21 -5.11
C VAL A 200 3.11 16.20 -4.07
N ILE A 201 2.45 17.29 -4.49
CA ILE A 201 1.88 18.28 -3.57
C ILE A 201 0.82 17.62 -2.68
N PHE A 202 -0.05 16.79 -3.26
CA PHE A 202 -1.08 16.09 -2.49
C PHE A 202 -0.47 15.17 -1.43
N ILE A 203 0.53 14.36 -1.80
CA ILE A 203 1.23 13.48 -0.86
C ILE A 203 1.92 14.31 0.24
N PHE A 204 2.61 15.38 -0.12
CA PHE A 204 3.24 16.28 0.85
C PHE A 204 2.23 16.82 1.87
N VAL A 205 1.09 17.31 1.38
CA VAL A 205 0.01 17.81 2.24
C VAL A 205 -0.52 16.71 3.16
N VAL A 206 -0.76 15.51 2.63
CA VAL A 206 -1.24 14.37 3.44
C VAL A 206 -0.22 13.99 4.50
N VAL A 207 1.06 13.85 4.15
CA VAL A 207 2.14 13.50 5.10
C VAL A 207 2.29 14.56 6.19
N PHE A 208 2.13 15.84 5.86
CA PHE A 208 2.20 16.93 6.83
C PHE A 208 0.98 16.96 7.78
N ILE A 209 -0.21 16.74 7.25
CA ILE A 209 -1.47 16.77 8.02
C ILE A 209 -1.69 15.48 8.81
N ALA A 210 -1.19 14.34 8.32
CA ALA A 210 -1.43 13.02 8.87
C ALA A 210 -1.14 12.90 10.38
N PRO A 211 0.06 13.23 10.89
CA PRO A 211 0.38 13.04 12.31
C PRO A 211 -0.47 13.91 13.24
N VAL A 212 -0.94 15.07 12.76
CA VAL A 212 -1.68 16.04 13.59
C VAL A 212 -3.18 15.80 13.57
N TYR A 213 -3.74 15.38 12.43
CA TYR A 213 -5.20 15.31 12.25
C TYR A 213 -5.72 13.92 11.88
N ILE A 214 -4.90 13.06 11.26
CA ILE A 214 -5.34 11.74 10.81
C ILE A 214 -5.02 10.70 11.88
N GLU A 215 -3.76 10.60 12.32
CA GLU A 215 -3.37 9.58 13.29
C GLU A 215 -4.12 9.66 14.63
N PRO A 216 -4.45 10.86 15.18
CA PRO A 216 -5.25 10.96 16.41
C PRO A 216 -6.69 10.42 16.28
N LEU A 217 -7.19 10.18 15.06
CA LEU A 217 -8.49 9.51 14.86
C LEU A 217 -8.42 8.02 15.19
N PHE A 218 -7.22 7.44 15.11
CA PHE A 218 -6.94 6.02 15.37
C PHE A 218 -6.29 5.81 16.73
N ASN A 219 -5.43 6.74 17.16
CA ASN A 219 -4.57 6.56 18.33
C ASN A 219 -4.77 7.66 19.39
N THR A 220 -4.54 7.29 20.66
CA THR A 220 -4.50 8.25 21.76
C THR A 220 -3.04 8.55 22.13
N TYR A 221 -2.61 9.78 21.89
CA TYR A 221 -1.28 10.25 22.25
C TYR A 221 -1.26 10.76 23.69
N LYS A 222 -0.26 10.34 24.47
CA LYS A 222 -0.03 10.81 25.85
C LYS A 222 1.42 11.24 26.00
N PRO A 223 1.70 12.36 26.70
CA PRO A 223 3.07 12.79 26.94
C PRO A 223 3.81 11.77 27.81
N LEU A 224 5.11 11.57 27.52
CA LEU A 224 5.96 10.71 28.34
C LEU A 224 6.31 11.44 29.65
N THR A 225 5.70 11.00 30.75
CA THR A 225 5.81 11.68 32.04
C THR A 225 6.96 11.18 32.92
N LYS A 226 7.45 9.95 32.72
CA LYS A 226 8.47 9.33 33.57
C LYS A 226 9.87 9.91 33.28
N PRO A 227 10.50 10.64 34.23
CA PRO A 227 11.80 11.26 34.00
C PRO A 227 12.91 10.25 33.71
N GLU A 228 12.87 9.09 34.37
CA GLU A 228 13.83 7.98 34.18
C GLU A 228 13.97 7.51 32.73
N ILE A 229 12.91 7.63 31.93
CA ILE A 229 12.90 7.25 30.52
C ILE A 229 13.06 8.48 29.63
N ARG A 230 12.39 9.58 29.99
CA ARG A 230 12.37 10.81 29.19
C ARG A 230 13.75 11.47 29.13
N ASP A 231 14.41 11.63 30.27
CA ASP A 231 15.61 12.45 30.38
C ASP A 231 16.82 11.84 29.63
N PRO A 232 17.05 10.51 29.66
CA PRO A 232 18.07 9.90 28.81
C PRO A 232 17.83 10.07 27.31
N ILE A 233 16.57 10.05 26.86
CA ILE A 233 16.22 10.26 25.44
C ILE A 233 16.50 11.71 25.02
N LEU A 234 16.23 12.67 25.90
CA LEU A 234 16.50 14.10 25.64
C LEU A 234 17.98 14.47 25.71
N ALA A 235 18.81 13.61 26.31
CA ALA A 235 20.25 13.81 26.45
C ALA A 235 21.07 13.20 25.29
N MET A 236 20.45 12.43 24.39
CA MET A 236 21.04 11.92 23.14
C MET A 236 20.99 12.96 22.03
#